data_AF-A0A926JQS8-F1
#
_entry.id   AF-A0A926JQS8-F1
#
_cell.length_a   1.000
_cell.length_b   1.000
_cell.length_c   1.000
_cell.angle_alpha   90.00
_cell.angle_beta   90.00
_cell.angle_gamma   90.00
#
_symmetry.space_group_name_H-M   'P 1'
#
loop_
_entity.id
_entity.type
_entity.pdbx_description
1 polymer ?
#
loop_
_entity_poly.entity_id
_entity_poly.type
_entity_poly.pdbx_seq_one_letter_code
_entity_poly.pdbx_strand_id
1 'polypeptide(L)'
;MKVIKSKNISAFGGINLVFNQLNLLGLPDLLKENLPELPAYNKRDEIEREFDVLKNDFGWNKLPCSYLNQNTVYLPFTSMCKNIYHYLIHLFSQKHQYLQPHYRLKKFIFRFICVPAKWIYRSRQWHLKLFGNHKFVT
;
A
#
# COMPACT_ATOMS: atom_id res chain seq x y z
N MET A 1 23.47 50.12 -8.15
CA MET A 1 22.58 49.11 -7.50
C MET A 1 23.46 47.93 -7.07
N LYS A 2 23.56 47.62 -5.77
CA LYS A 2 24.43 46.53 -5.30
C LYS A 2 23.71 45.19 -5.54
N VAL A 3 24.07 44.50 -6.62
CA VAL A 3 23.55 43.17 -6.92
C VAL A 3 24.36 42.14 -6.13
N ILE A 4 23.75 41.58 -5.09
CA ILE A 4 24.34 40.49 -4.31
C ILE A 4 23.96 39.18 -5.00
N LYS A 5 24.95 38.45 -5.51
CA LYS A 5 24.73 37.13 -6.12
C LYS A 5 24.62 36.08 -5.01
N SER A 6 23.43 35.53 -4.82
CA SER A 6 23.18 34.41 -3.91
C SER A 6 23.44 33.06 -4.60
N LYS A 7 23.57 31.98 -3.81
CA LYS A 7 23.72 30.62 -4.35
C LYS A 7 22.46 30.22 -5.13
N ASN A 8 22.63 29.44 -6.20
CA ASN A 8 21.50 28.88 -6.96
C ASN A 8 20.60 28.08 -6.02
N ILE A 9 19.32 28.47 -5.98
CA ILE A 9 18.30 27.77 -5.20
C ILE A 9 17.76 26.63 -6.08
N SER A 10 17.77 25.41 -5.56
CA SER A 10 17.15 24.27 -6.24
C SER A 10 15.63 24.46 -6.34
N ALA A 11 14.97 23.86 -7.33
CA ALA A 11 13.51 23.96 -7.48
C ALA A 11 12.74 23.61 -6.19
N PHE A 12 13.24 22.64 -5.42
CA PHE A 12 12.69 22.28 -4.10
C PHE A 12 13.01 23.30 -2.99
N GLY A 13 14.19 23.92 -3.00
CA GLY A 13 14.54 24.98 -2.05
C GLY A 13 13.76 26.28 -2.26
N GLY A 14 13.35 26.56 -3.50
CA GLY A 14 12.56 27.74 -3.86
C GLY A 14 11.17 27.72 -3.22
N ILE A 15 10.56 26.54 -3.14
CA ILE A 15 9.27 26.34 -2.48
C ILE A 15 9.35 26.69 -0.98
N ASN A 16 10.40 26.26 -0.27
CA ASN A 16 10.58 26.60 1.14
C ASN A 16 10.79 28.10 1.36
N LEU A 17 11.49 28.78 0.44
CA LEU A 17 11.67 30.23 0.50
C LEU A 17 10.33 30.96 0.31
N VAL A 18 9.51 30.50 -0.63
CA VAL A 18 8.15 31.04 -0.83
C VAL A 18 7.29 30.79 0.40
N PHE A 19 7.27 29.58 0.95
CA PHE A 19 6.49 29.29 2.16
C PHE A 19 6.94 30.13 3.37
N ASN A 20 8.24 30.28 3.59
CA ASN A 20 8.75 31.13 4.66
C ASN A 20 8.34 32.60 4.47
N GLN A 21 8.36 33.11 3.24
CA GLN A 21 7.91 34.47 2.95
C GLN A 21 6.40 34.64 3.18
N LEU A 22 5.59 33.66 2.77
CA LEU A 22 4.15 33.66 3.01
C LEU A 22 3.81 33.64 4.50
N ASN A 23 4.56 32.85 5.29
CA ASN A 23 4.43 32.80 6.74
C ASN A 23 4.81 34.16 7.38
N LEU A 24 5.88 34.80 6.92
CA LEU A 24 6.28 36.13 7.39
C LEU A 24 5.23 37.21 7.07
N LEU A 25 4.50 37.06 5.97
CA LEU A 25 3.42 37.96 5.58
C LEU A 25 2.10 37.71 6.34
N GLY A 26 2.06 36.71 7.24
CA GLY A 26 0.84 36.36 8.00
C GLY A 26 -0.32 35.87 7.12
N LEU A 27 -0.01 35.52 5.87
CA LEU A 27 -1.00 35.14 4.87
C LEU A 27 -1.77 33.86 5.26
N PRO A 28 -1.15 32.83 5.88
CA PRO A 28 -1.88 31.66 6.37
C PRO A 28 -2.98 32.01 7.40
N ASP A 29 -2.71 32.95 8.29
CA ASP A 29 -3.66 33.35 9.34
C ASP A 29 -4.83 34.13 8.75
N LEU A 30 -4.54 35.05 7.81
CA LEU A 30 -5.55 35.78 7.04
C LEU A 30 -6.46 34.85 6.23
N LEU A 31 -5.88 33.82 5.59
CA LEU A 31 -6.66 32.85 4.84
C LEU A 31 -7.56 32.03 5.77
N LYS A 32 -7.07 31.63 6.95
CA LYS A 32 -7.84 30.87 7.92
C LYS A 32 -9.01 31.65 8.51
N GLU A 33 -8.86 32.97 8.65
CA GLU A 33 -9.92 33.85 9.17
C GLU A 33 -11.00 34.16 8.11
N ASN A 34 -10.60 34.33 6.84
CA ASN A 34 -11.50 34.81 5.78
C ASN A 34 -12.09 33.71 4.89
N LEU A 35 -11.47 32.53 4.84
CA LEU A 35 -12.00 31.40 4.07
C LEU A 35 -12.83 30.48 4.97
N PRO A 36 -13.95 29.93 4.46
CA PRO A 36 -14.68 28.90 5.16
C PRO A 36 -13.80 27.66 5.37
N GLU A 37 -13.94 27.02 6.53
CA GLU A 37 -13.26 25.75 6.79
C GLU A 37 -13.69 24.72 5.74
N LEU A 38 -12.76 24.37 4.86
CA LEU A 38 -12.99 23.31 3.88
C LEU A 38 -13.08 21.97 4.63
N PRO A 39 -13.99 21.06 4.23
CA PRO A 39 -14.02 19.72 4.80
C PRO A 39 -12.64 19.08 4.66
N ALA A 40 -12.14 18.51 5.76
CA ALA A 40 -10.79 17.99 5.85
C ALA A 40 -10.45 17.12 4.63
N TYR A 41 -9.57 17.64 3.76
CA TYR A 41 -9.09 16.98 2.54
C TYR A 41 -8.09 15.85 2.88
N ASN A 42 -8.19 15.28 4.08
CA ASN A 42 -7.25 14.30 4.65
C ASN A 42 -7.47 12.88 4.12
N LYS A 43 -8.55 12.63 3.37
CA LYS A 43 -8.90 11.29 2.87
C LYS A 43 -8.15 10.90 1.59
N ARG A 44 -7.47 11.85 0.92
CA ARG A 44 -6.77 11.58 -0.32
C ARG A 44 -5.61 10.62 -0.12
N ASP A 45 -4.82 10.82 0.93
CA ASP A 45 -3.64 9.98 1.21
C ASP A 45 -4.04 8.53 1.52
N GLU A 46 -5.19 8.32 2.15
CA GLU A 46 -5.73 6.98 2.43
C GLU A 46 -6.14 6.28 1.13
N ILE A 47 -6.83 7.00 0.24
CA ILE A 47 -7.25 6.52 -1.07
C ILE A 47 -6.04 6.17 -1.95
N GLU A 48 -4.97 6.98 -1.92
CA GLU A 48 -3.74 6.71 -2.68
C GLU A 48 -3.07 5.40 -2.22
N ARG A 49 -3.03 5.14 -0.90
CA ARG A 49 -2.52 3.85 -0.37
C ARG A 49 -3.36 2.66 -0.82
N GLU A 50 -4.68 2.81 -0.88
CA GLU A 50 -5.60 1.79 -1.38
C GLU A 50 -5.36 1.49 -2.87
N PHE A 51 -5.20 2.53 -3.70
CA PHE A 51 -4.83 2.36 -5.10
C PHE A 51 -3.46 1.70 -5.27
N ASP A 52 -2.49 2.01 -4.42
CA ASP A 52 -1.19 1.34 -4.44
C ASP A 52 -1.28 -0.16 -4.14
N VAL A 53 -2.17 -0.57 -3.25
CA VAL A 53 -2.43 -2.00 -3.00
C VAL A 53 -3.05 -2.65 -4.25
N LEU A 54 -4.07 -2.04 -4.84
CA LEU A 54 -4.73 -2.56 -6.04
C LEU A 54 -3.77 -2.68 -7.24
N LYS A 55 -2.90 -1.68 -7.44
CA LYS A 55 -1.85 -1.70 -8.48
C LYS A 55 -0.85 -2.83 -8.31
N ASN A 56 -0.35 -3.01 -7.09
CA ASN A 56 0.78 -3.91 -6.84
C ASN A 56 0.39 -5.36 -6.60
N ASP A 57 -0.77 -5.58 -5.98
CA ASP A 57 -1.22 -6.90 -5.51
C ASP A 57 -2.37 -7.46 -6.37
N PHE A 58 -3.26 -6.62 -6.89
CA PHE A 58 -4.46 -7.05 -7.63
C PHE A 58 -4.40 -6.75 -9.14
N GLY A 59 -3.21 -6.48 -9.66
CA GLY A 59 -2.97 -6.49 -11.10
C GLY A 59 -3.46 -5.25 -11.85
N TRP A 60 -3.85 -4.16 -11.18
CA TRP A 60 -4.24 -2.93 -11.89
C TRP A 60 -3.10 -2.31 -12.72
N ASN A 61 -1.84 -2.63 -12.40
CA ASN A 61 -0.68 -2.22 -13.20
C ASN A 61 -0.45 -3.10 -14.46
N LYS A 62 -1.15 -4.24 -14.58
CA LYS A 62 -1.01 -5.21 -15.67
C LYS A 62 -2.39 -5.63 -16.15
N LEU A 63 -3.06 -4.71 -16.84
CA LEU A 63 -4.39 -4.93 -17.39
C LEU A 63 -4.37 -6.07 -18.43
N PRO A 64 -5.42 -6.90 -18.48
CA PRO A 64 -5.48 -8.03 -19.42
C PRO A 64 -5.67 -7.60 -20.88
N CYS A 65 -6.39 -6.49 -21.11
CA CYS A 65 -6.65 -5.95 -22.45
C CYS A 65 -5.95 -4.61 -22.65
N SER A 66 -5.60 -4.28 -23.90
CA SER A 66 -4.99 -2.98 -24.24
C SER A 66 -5.99 -1.83 -24.17
N TYR A 67 -7.26 -2.07 -24.47
CA TYR A 67 -8.30 -1.04 -24.47
C TYR A 67 -8.98 -0.93 -23.11
N LEU A 68 -9.12 0.30 -22.60
CA LEU A 68 -9.70 0.55 -21.28
C LEU A 68 -11.16 0.09 -21.18
N ASN A 69 -11.95 0.23 -22.25
CA ASN A 69 -13.35 -0.19 -22.31
C ASN A 69 -13.52 -1.71 -22.06
N GLN A 70 -12.56 -2.53 -22.50
CA GLN A 70 -12.55 -3.97 -22.26
C GLN A 70 -12.17 -4.32 -20.82
N ASN A 71 -11.42 -3.45 -20.14
CA ASN A 71 -11.01 -3.61 -18.73
C ASN A 71 -12.03 -3.07 -17.71
N THR A 72 -13.15 -2.51 -18.18
CA THR A 72 -14.18 -1.89 -17.32
C THR A 72 -14.74 -2.87 -16.29
N VAL A 73 -14.81 -4.17 -16.61
CA VAL A 73 -15.27 -5.21 -15.68
C VAL A 73 -14.12 -5.73 -14.81
N TYR A 74 -12.89 -5.77 -15.35
CA TYR A 74 -11.72 -6.31 -14.65
C TYR A 74 -11.33 -5.50 -13.40
N LEU A 75 -11.30 -4.17 -13.52
CA LEU A 75 -10.96 -3.27 -12.41
C LEU A 75 -11.89 -3.41 -11.19
N PRO A 76 -13.22 -3.30 -11.32
CA PRO A 76 -14.12 -3.51 -10.19
C PRO A 76 -14.08 -4.95 -9.67
N PHE A 77 -13.97 -5.95 -10.55
CA PHE A 77 -13.84 -7.36 -10.14
C PHE A 77 -12.63 -7.59 -9.23
N THR A 78 -11.46 -7.11 -9.64
CA THR A 78 -10.23 -7.22 -8.83
C THR A 78 -10.30 -6.40 -7.54
N SER A 79 -11.06 -5.30 -7.51
CA SER A 79 -11.34 -4.56 -6.27
C SER A 79 -12.22 -5.36 -5.28
N MET A 80 -13.19 -6.13 -5.79
CA MET A 80 -13.96 -7.06 -4.95
C MET A 80 -13.08 -8.17 -4.40
N CYS A 81 -12.15 -8.69 -5.20
CA CYS A 81 -11.16 -9.68 -4.74
C CYS A 81 -10.31 -9.14 -3.58
N LYS A 82 -9.98 -7.84 -3.57
CA LYS A 82 -9.27 -7.21 -2.44
C LYS A 82 -10.07 -7.26 -1.14
N ASN A 83 -11.37 -6.98 -1.22
CA ASN A 83 -12.25 -7.05 -0.05
C ASN A 83 -12.37 -8.48 0.48
N ILE A 84 -12.51 -9.47 -0.41
CA ILE A 84 -12.53 -10.88 -0.05
C ILE A 84 -11.21 -11.29 0.62
N TYR A 85 -10.07 -10.90 0.04
CA TYR A 85 -8.76 -11.17 0.64
C TYR A 85 -8.62 -10.56 2.03
N HIS A 86 -9.08 -9.32 2.22
CA HIS A 86 -9.06 -8.65 3.52
C HIS A 86 -9.85 -9.43 4.60
N TYR A 87 -11.00 -10.00 4.21
CA TYR A 87 -11.75 -10.88 5.09
C TYR A 87 -11.00 -12.20 5.38
N LEU A 88 -10.43 -12.83 4.35
CA LEU A 88 -9.70 -14.08 4.48
C LEU A 88 -8.47 -13.95 5.40
N ILE A 89 -7.63 -12.93 5.21
CA ILE A 89 -6.42 -12.74 6.03
C ILE A 89 -6.78 -12.52 7.51
N HIS A 90 -7.90 -11.87 7.79
CA HIS A 90 -8.38 -11.68 9.15
C HIS A 90 -8.79 -13.00 9.80
N LEU A 91 -9.51 -13.86 9.08
CA LEU A 91 -9.88 -15.20 9.55
C LEU A 91 -8.65 -16.09 9.78
N PHE A 92 -7.69 -16.08 8.86
CA PHE A 92 -6.47 -16.90 8.99
C PHE A 92 -5.54 -16.38 10.08
N SER A 93 -5.45 -15.07 10.28
CA SER A 93 -4.64 -14.48 11.34
C SER A 93 -5.10 -14.89 12.74
N GLN A 94 -6.40 -15.13 12.94
CA GLN A 94 -6.93 -15.66 14.21
C GLN A 94 -6.49 -17.11 14.48
N LYS A 95 -6.33 -17.93 13.43
CA LYS A 95 -5.96 -19.34 13.56
C LYS A 95 -4.45 -19.58 13.57
N HIS A 96 -3.67 -18.72 12.90
CA HIS A 96 -2.24 -18.90 12.71
C HIS A 96 -1.46 -17.70 13.26
N GLN A 97 -0.69 -17.93 14.33
CA GLN A 97 0.11 -16.90 15.01
C GLN A 97 1.13 -16.17 14.10
N TYR A 98 1.54 -16.79 12.99
CA TYR A 98 2.53 -16.23 12.07
C TYR A 98 1.95 -15.28 10.99
N LEU A 99 0.61 -15.19 10.90
CA LEU A 99 -0.09 -14.33 9.97
C LEU A 99 -0.65 -13.11 10.69
N GLN A 100 -0.44 -11.93 10.12
CA GLN A 100 -1.03 -10.69 10.62
C GLN A 100 -2.11 -10.19 9.64
N PRO A 101 -3.18 -9.54 10.12
CA PRO A 101 -4.29 -9.09 9.26
C PRO A 101 -3.84 -8.05 8.22
N HIS A 102 -2.82 -7.24 8.56
CA HIS A 102 -2.31 -6.15 7.73
C HIS A 102 -1.32 -6.60 6.64
N TYR A 103 -1.13 -7.90 6.44
CA TYR A 103 -0.19 -8.39 5.43
C TYR A 103 -0.71 -8.17 4.00
N ARG A 104 0.16 -7.59 3.16
CA ARG A 104 0.00 -7.53 1.71
C ARG A 104 -0.06 -8.93 1.09
N LEU A 105 -0.70 -9.05 -0.06
CA LEU A 105 -0.99 -10.34 -0.70
C LEU A 105 0.29 -11.15 -0.97
N LYS A 106 1.34 -10.52 -1.49
CA LYS A 106 2.62 -11.20 -1.77
C LYS A 106 3.26 -11.81 -0.53
N LYS A 107 3.21 -11.08 0.59
CA LYS A 107 3.76 -11.55 1.88
C LYS A 107 2.94 -12.72 2.43
N PHE A 108 1.62 -12.69 2.25
CA PHE A 108 0.74 -13.81 2.58
C PHE A 108 1.06 -15.05 1.74
N ILE A 109 1.13 -14.93 0.41
CA ILE A 109 1.48 -16.03 -0.51
C ILE A 109 2.81 -16.65 -0.09
N PHE A 110 3.84 -15.83 0.13
CA PHE A 110 5.16 -16.33 0.49
C PHE A 110 5.19 -17.07 1.83
N ARG A 111 4.45 -16.58 2.84
CA ARG A 111 4.49 -17.15 4.20
C ARG A 111 3.54 -18.32 4.41
N PHE A 112 2.46 -18.40 3.65
CA PHE A 112 1.41 -19.40 3.84
C PHE A 112 1.34 -20.42 2.71
N ILE A 113 1.45 -19.98 1.46
CA ILE A 113 1.25 -20.84 0.28
C ILE A 113 2.59 -21.45 -0.17
N CYS A 114 3.64 -20.65 -0.28
CA CYS A 114 4.95 -21.06 -0.80
C CYS A 114 5.86 -21.70 0.27
N VAL A 115 5.29 -22.45 1.23
CA VAL A 115 6.10 -23.14 2.25
C VAL A 115 6.79 -24.35 1.58
N PRO A 116 8.13 -24.41 1.56
CA PRO A 116 8.82 -25.53 0.94
C PRO A 116 8.56 -26.81 1.72
N ALA A 117 8.21 -27.88 1.02
CA ALA A 117 7.88 -29.17 1.62
C ALA A 117 8.45 -30.34 0.80
N LYS A 118 8.79 -31.43 1.46
CA LYS A 118 9.23 -32.69 0.83
C LYS A 118 8.57 -33.88 1.51
N TRP A 119 8.05 -34.80 0.70
CA TRP A 119 7.61 -36.11 1.17
C TRP A 119 8.82 -37.00 1.49
N ILE A 120 8.82 -37.61 2.67
CA ILE A 120 9.85 -38.54 3.14
C ILE A 120 9.16 -39.81 3.61
N TYR A 121 9.62 -40.96 3.11
CA TYR A 121 9.14 -42.26 3.56
C TYR A 121 9.99 -42.73 4.75
N ARG A 122 9.37 -42.95 5.91
CA ARG A 122 10.00 -43.51 7.12
C ARG A 122 9.03 -44.44 7.83
N SER A 123 9.54 -45.52 8.42
CA SER A 123 8.74 -46.47 9.22
C SER A 123 7.44 -46.91 8.55
N ARG A 124 7.50 -47.25 7.26
CA ARG A 124 6.37 -47.69 6.43
C ARG A 124 5.27 -46.64 6.18
N GLN A 125 5.51 -45.37 6.52
CA GLN A 125 4.57 -44.26 6.34
C GLN A 125 5.18 -43.09 5.56
N TRP A 126 4.34 -42.35 4.83
CA TRP A 126 4.71 -41.10 4.17
C TRP A 126 4.56 -39.94 5.15
N HIS A 127 5.65 -39.23 5.40
CA HIS A 127 5.67 -38.01 6.22
C HIS A 127 5.94 -36.80 5.33
N LEU A 128 5.12 -35.75 5.47
CA LEU A 128 5.38 -34.46 4.83
C LEU A 128 6.34 -33.65 5.71
N LYS A 129 7.59 -33.51 5.28
CA LYS A 129 8.57 -32.63 5.95
C LYS A 129 8.42 -31.22 5.41
N LEU A 130 7.96 -30.31 6.25
CA LEU A 130 7.95 -28.87 5.98
C LEU A 130 9.32 -28.27 6.32
N PHE A 131 9.85 -27.44 5.43
CA PHE A 131 11.10 -26.70 5.65
C PHE A 131 10.74 -25.27 6.04
N GLY A 132 10.96 -24.93 7.30
CA GLY A 132 10.72 -23.60 7.84
C GLY A 132 10.51 -23.64 9.35
N ASN A 133 10.64 -22.48 9.99
CA ASN A 133 10.42 -22.33 11.43
C ASN A 133 8.91 -22.21 11.78
N HIS A 134 8.05 -22.76 10.92
CA HIS A 134 6.60 -22.67 11.06
C HIS A 134 6.11 -23.88 11.85
N LYS A 135 5.75 -23.65 13.12
CA LYS A 135 5.01 -24.63 13.90
C LYS A 135 3.56 -24.62 13.44
N PHE A 136 3.22 -25.44 12.46
CA PHE A 136 1.83 -25.75 12.17
C PHE A 136 1.35 -26.68 13.28
N VAL A 137 0.41 -26.20 14.10
CA VAL A 137 -0.29 -27.08 15.04
C VAL A 137 -1.25 -27.91 14.18
N THR A 138 -0.91 -29.18 13.99
CA THR A 138 -1.80 -30.21 13.46
C THR A 138 -2.88 -30.55 14.47
#